data_AF-A0A963PWT4-F1
#
_entry.id   AF-A0A963PWT4-F1
#
_cell.length_a   1.000
_cell.length_b   1.000
_cell.length_c   1.000
_cell.angle_alpha   90.00
_cell.angle_beta   90.00
_cell.angle_gamma   90.00
#
_symmetry.space_group_name_H-M   'P 1'
#
loop_
_entity.id
_entity.type
_entity.pdbx_description
1 polymer ?
#
loop_
_entity_poly.entity_id
_entity_poly.type
_entity_poly.pdbx_seq_one_letter_code
_entity_poly.pdbx_strand_id
1 'polypeptide(L)' 'LYMAQQADKKQTHDGVIVHADNNQVYQQIGKNFVMHARSDFDKVPEIGSAKSISYSAQGKAVVAAEAPKLTRGRSR' A
#
# COMPACT_ATOMS: atom_id res chain seq x y z
N LEU A 1 -4.51 -20.58 6.20
CA LEU A 1 -4.08 -19.40 5.41
C LEU A 1 -5.06 -18.25 5.67
N TYR A 2 -5.01 -17.62 6.85
CA TYR A 2 -6.10 -16.76 7.37
C TYR A 2 -5.63 -15.42 7.98
N MET A 3 -4.38 -14.99 7.74
CA MET A 3 -3.78 -13.81 8.41
C MET A 3 -3.61 -12.58 7.52
N ALA A 4 -4.24 -12.54 6.35
CA ALA A 4 -4.30 -11.30 5.59
C ALA A 4 -5.44 -10.44 6.17
N GLN A 5 -5.10 -9.35 6.86
CA GLN A 5 -6.08 -8.42 7.36
C GLN A 5 -6.58 -7.54 6.22
N GLN A 6 -7.87 -7.22 6.25
CA GLN A 6 -8.43 -6.27 5.30
C GLN A 6 -7.83 -4.90 5.55
N ALA A 7 -7.45 -4.20 4.49
CA ALA A 7 -6.86 -2.88 4.62
C ALA A 7 -7.77 -1.89 5.33
N ASP A 8 -7.26 -1.27 6.39
CA ASP A 8 -7.96 -0.17 7.03
C ASP A 8 -7.90 1.07 6.12
N LYS A 9 -9.06 1.47 5.60
CA LYS A 9 -9.20 2.68 4.77
C LYS A 9 -8.95 3.97 5.54
N LYS A 10 -8.89 3.92 6.87
CA LYS A 10 -8.58 5.09 7.71
C LYS A 10 -7.08 5.23 7.98
N GLN A 11 -6.27 4.24 7.61
CA GLN A 11 -4.84 4.23 7.88
C GLN A 11 -4.02 4.15 6.60
N THR A 12 -2.81 4.71 6.64
CA THR A 12 -1.79 4.56 5.61
C THR A 12 -1.02 3.27 5.84
N HIS A 13 -0.98 2.43 4.82
CA HIS A 13 -0.29 1.14 4.80
C HIS A 13 0.99 1.25 3.99
N ASP A 14 2.12 1.37 4.69
CA ASP A 14 3.45 1.47 4.10
C ASP A 14 4.12 0.11 4.13
N GLY A 15 4.44 -0.44 2.97
CA GLY A 15 4.94 -1.80 2.87
C GLY A 15 5.23 -2.25 1.45
N VAL A 16 5.77 -3.46 1.34
CA VAL A 16 6.15 -4.05 0.05
C VAL A 16 4.97 -4.78 -0.55
N ILE A 17 4.68 -4.52 -1.82
CA ILE A 17 3.66 -5.30 -2.55
C ILE A 17 4.25 -6.67 -2.83
N VAL A 18 3.67 -7.71 -2.23
CA VAL A 18 4.14 -9.08 -2.43
C VAL A 18 3.37 -9.77 -3.54
N HIS A 19 2.11 -9.42 -3.72
CA HIS A 19 1.27 -10.00 -4.76
C HIS A 19 0.21 -9.01 -5.19
N ALA A 20 -0.13 -8.99 -6.48
CA ALA A 20 -1.19 -8.15 -7.01
C ALA A 20 -1.88 -8.88 -8.16
N ASP A 21 -3.14 -9.20 -7.93
CA ASP A 21 -4.00 -9.91 -8.86
C ASP A 21 -4.97 -8.95 -9.52
N ASN A 22 -5.76 -9.48 -10.46
CA ASN A 22 -6.82 -8.73 -11.11
C ASN A 22 -7.92 -8.27 -10.13
N ASN A 23 -8.08 -8.97 -9.00
CA ASN A 23 -9.14 -8.68 -8.03
C ASN A 23 -8.61 -8.11 -6.71
N GLN A 24 -7.41 -8.51 -6.27
CA GLN A 24 -6.92 -8.23 -4.92
C GLN A 24 -5.42 -7.90 -4.96
N VAL A 25 -4.99 -6.98 -4.09
CA VAL A 25 -3.59 -6.60 -3.92
C VAL A 25 -3.17 -6.95 -2.51
N TYR A 26 -2.10 -7.72 -2.37
CA TYR A 26 -1.48 -8.10 -1.11
C TYR A 26 -0.23 -7.28 -0.87
N GLN A 27 -0.25 -6.57 0.25
CA GLN A 27 0.86 -5.79 0.75
C GLN A 27 1.38 -6.41 2.03
N GLN A 28 2.69 -6.59 2.12
CA GLN A 28 3.35 -6.99 3.35
C GLN A 28 3.83 -5.74 4.09
N ILE A 29 3.32 -5.60 5.31
CA ILE A 29 3.68 -4.53 6.24
C ILE A 29 4.43 -5.17 7.40
N GLY A 30 5.77 -5.14 7.31
CA GLY A 30 6.64 -5.84 8.26
C GLY A 30 6.39 -7.35 8.26
N LYS A 31 5.70 -7.85 9.31
CA LYS A 31 5.35 -9.27 9.47
C LYS A 31 3.88 -9.58 9.18
N ASN A 32 3.07 -8.56 8.92
CA ASN A 32 1.64 -8.69 8.65
C ASN A 32 1.39 -8.60 7.14
N PHE A 33 0.33 -9.25 6.69
CA PHE A 33 -0.16 -9.13 5.32
C PHE A 33 -1.48 -8.38 5.34
N VAL A 34 -1.58 -7.38 4.48
CA VAL A 34 -2.77 -6.58 4.28
C VAL A 34 -3.27 -6.80 2.88
N MET A 35 -4.56 -7.08 2.76
CA MET A 35 -5.23 -7.31 1.49
C MET A 35 -6.13 -6.13 1.16
N HIS A 36 -5.98 -5.63 -0.06
CA HIS A 36 -6.70 -4.50 -0.60
C HIS A 36 -7.51 -4.95 -1.83
N ALA A 37 -8.68 -4.37 -2.05
CA ALA A 37 -9.47 -4.65 -3.25
C ALA A 37 -8.90 -3.90 -4.44
N ARG A 38 -8.51 -4.60 -5.51
CA ARG A 38 -7.93 -3.99 -6.72
C ARG A 38 -8.89 -2.99 -7.39
N SER A 39 -10.20 -3.20 -7.25
CA SER A 39 -11.25 -2.31 -7.73
C SER A 39 -11.17 -0.90 -7.15
N ASP A 40 -10.61 -0.75 -5.94
CA ASP A 40 -10.46 0.55 -5.29
C ASP A 40 -9.27 1.34 -5.87
N PHE A 41 -8.38 0.68 -6.61
CA PHE A 41 -7.15 1.27 -7.14
C PHE A 41 -7.31 1.61 -8.62
N ASP A 42 -6.98 2.84 -9.00
CA ASP A 42 -6.94 3.22 -10.41
C ASP A 42 -5.73 2.58 -11.12
N LYS A 43 -4.58 2.44 -10.44
CA LYS A 43 -3.36 1.82 -10.98
C LYS A 43 -2.85 0.69 -10.07
N VAL A 44 -2.51 -0.47 -10.67
CA VAL A 44 -1.92 -1.59 -9.93
C VAL A 44 -0.56 -1.12 -9.43
N PRO A 45 -0.24 -1.27 -8.15
CA PRO A 45 1.12 -1.06 -7.70
C PRO A 45 2.02 -2.22 -8.19
N GLU A 46 3.30 -1.92 -8.37
CA GLU A 46 4.28 -2.88 -8.88
C GLU A 46 4.73 -3.85 -7.78
N ILE A 47 4.64 -5.15 -8.08
CA ILE A 47 5.04 -6.23 -7.16
C ILE A 47 6.55 -6.17 -6.93
N GLY A 48 6.98 -6.37 -5.68
CA GLY A 48 8.38 -6.31 -5.25
C GLY A 48 8.86 -4.90 -4.90
N SER A 49 8.00 -3.88 -5.01
CA SER A 49 8.33 -2.51 -4.63
C SER A 49 7.62 -2.07 -3.35
N ALA A 50 8.31 -1.26 -2.55
CA ALA A 50 7.70 -0.61 -1.39
C ALA A 50 6.81 0.55 -1.85
N LYS A 51 5.56 0.52 -1.41
CA LYS A 51 4.54 1.50 -1.75
C LYS A 51 3.78 1.91 -0.50
N SER A 52 3.24 3.12 -0.54
CA SER A 52 2.33 3.63 0.47
C SER A 52 0.91 3.55 -0.08
N ILE A 53 0.05 2.74 0.53
CA ILE A 53 -1.36 2.64 0.17
C ILE A 53 -2.19 3.39 1.23
N SER A 54 -2.88 4.43 0.82
CA SER A 54 -3.86 5.13 1.64
C SER A 54 -5.22 5.12 0.97
N TYR A 55 -6.27 5.49 1.68
CA TYR A 55 -7.59 5.66 1.06
C TYR A 55 -8.05 7.08 1.25
N SER A 56 -8.59 7.66 0.17
CA SER A 56 -9.23 8.97 0.23
C SER A 56 -10.58 8.89 0.96
N ALA A 57 -11.13 10.04 1.33
CA ALA A 57 -12.48 10.15 1.88
C ALA A 57 -13.58 9.58 0.96
N GLN A 58 -13.28 9.40 -0.33
CA GLN A 58 -14.16 8.79 -1.33
C GLN A 58 -14.06 7.26 -1.35
N GLY A 59 -13.23 6.65 -0.49
CA GLY A 59 -13.02 5.21 -0.42
C GLY A 59 -12.11 4.64 -1.53
N LYS A 60 -11.53 5.52 -2.36
CA LYS A 60 -10.56 5.19 -3.42
C LYS A 60 -9.17 4.95 -2.82
N ALA A 61 -8.51 3.89 -3.26
CA ALA A 61 -7.14 3.56 -2.87
C ALA A 61 -6.13 4.44 -3.64
N VAL A 62 -5.34 5.18 -2.90
CA VAL A 62 -4.27 6.04 -3.39
C VAL A 62 -2.95 5.33 -3.16
N VAL A 63 -2.31 4.91 -4.25
CA VAL A 63 -0.95 4.37 -4.24
C VAL A 63 0.01 5.52 -4.46
N ALA A 64 0.81 5.81 -3.45
CA ALA A 64 2.00 6.63 -3.59
C ALA A 64 3.24 5.73 -3.65
N ALA A 65 4.27 6.20 -4.36
CA ALA A 65 5.61 5.71 -4.08
C ALA A 65 5.88 5.98 -2.59
N GLU A 66 6.47 5.02 -1.89
CA GLU A 66 6.89 5.25 -0.50
C GLU A 66 7.75 6.52 -0.53
N ALA A 67 7.22 7.61 0.03
CA ALA A 67 7.90 8.88 -0.05
C ALA A 67 9.25 8.65 0.63
N PRO A 68 10.39 8.98 -0.01
CA PRO A 68 11.67 8.92 0.68
C PRO A 68 11.48 9.80 1.91
N LYS A 69 11.43 9.14 3.07
CA LYS A 69 11.24 9.78 4.37
C LYS A 69 12.17 10.97 4.34
N LEU A 70 11.62 12.18 4.32
CA LEU A 70 12.35 13.43 4.15
C LEU A 70 13.39 13.52 5.27
N THR A 71 14.54 12.89 5.09
CA THR A 71 15.78 13.34 5.68
C THR A 71 15.99 14.68 5.02
N ARG A 72 15.59 15.73 5.75
CA ARG A 72 16.08 17.09 5.57
C ARG A 72 17.60 17.05 5.70
N GLY A 73 18.27 16.59 4.66
CA GLY A 73 19.71 16.68 4.43
C GLY A 73 19.95 17.76 3.39
N ARG A 74 19.59 19.00 3.72
CA ARG A 74 20.03 20.20 2.99
C ARG A 74 20.47 21.24 4.01
N SER A 75 21.61 21.00 4.66
CA SER A 75 22.50 22.09 5.03
C SER A 75 23.61 22.11 3.98
N ARG A 76 23.70 23.24 3.27
CA ARG A 76 24.80 23.55 2.36
C ARG A 76 26.06 23.88 3.14
#